data_AF-A0A3D0HPD8-F1
#
_entry.id   AF-A0A3D0HPD8-F1
#
_cell.length_a   1.000
_cell.length_b   1.000
_cell.length_c   1.000
_cell.angle_alpha   90.00
_cell.angle_beta   90.00
_cell.angle_gamma   90.00
#
_symmetry.space_group_name_H-M   'P 1'
#
loop_
_entity.id
_entity.type
_entity.pdbx_description
1 polymer ?
#
loop_
_entity_poly.entity_id
_entity_poly.type
_entity_poly.pdbx_seq_one_letter_code
_entity_poly.pdbx_strand_id
1 'polypeptide(L)'
;MEEKRTKEPFKSGFVSLVGRPNVGKSTLMNRIIGQKIAITSNKPQTTRNRIQTVYHDDRGQIVFLDTPGIHKAKNKLGEYMVTVAERTFDEVDMILWLVEATTFIGKGERHIAEQLKKAHIPVILVMNKIDTVKKEELLACIDAYRQIMEFDEIVPVSAWTGESVDHLVDVMFRYLEEGPAFYDDDTVTDQPVRQIVAELIREKALRLLADEIPHGIAVAVDQMKLRHNNKNMYDIDATIICERDSHKGIIIGKQGQMLKKIGTQARREIEEMLQKKVNLKLWVKVKKDWRDSDFLLKNFGYDKKE
;
A
#
# COMPACT_ATOMS: atom_id res chain seq x y z
N MET A 1 -31.38 34.29 -18.24
CA MET A 1 -30.45 34.24 -17.10
C MET A 1 -30.05 32.79 -16.94
N GLU A 2 -28.99 32.36 -17.62
CA GLU A 2 -28.33 31.10 -17.28
C GLU A 2 -27.41 31.40 -16.10
N GLU A 3 -27.67 30.77 -14.96
CA GLU A 3 -26.73 30.75 -13.85
C GLU A 3 -25.40 30.20 -14.37
N LYS A 4 -24.38 31.06 -14.44
CA LYS A 4 -22.99 30.62 -14.49
C LYS A 4 -22.74 29.84 -13.20
N ARG A 5 -22.95 28.52 -13.24
CA ARG A 5 -22.30 27.60 -12.30
C ARG A 5 -20.80 27.80 -12.52
N THR A 6 -20.18 28.61 -11.68
CA THR A 6 -18.74 28.60 -11.51
C THR A 6 -18.38 27.16 -11.17
N LYS A 7 -17.80 26.42 -12.12
CA LYS A 7 -17.16 25.14 -11.81
C LYS A 7 -16.20 25.45 -10.66
N GLU A 8 -16.36 24.76 -9.53
CA GLU A 8 -15.37 24.85 -8.46
C GLU A 8 -13.99 24.57 -9.08
N PRO A 9 -12.95 25.27 -8.64
CA PRO A 9 -11.64 25.10 -9.21
C PRO A 9 -11.16 23.67 -8.99
N PHE A 10 -10.62 23.05 -10.05
CA PHE A 10 -10.12 21.68 -10.01
C PHE A 10 -8.86 21.65 -9.13
N LYS A 11 -8.89 20.84 -8.08
CA LYS A 11 -7.78 20.70 -7.14
C LYS A 11 -6.99 19.42 -7.38
N SER A 12 -5.68 19.49 -7.28
CA SER A 12 -4.86 18.30 -7.52
C SER A 12 -3.59 18.31 -6.68
N GLY A 13 -3.15 17.13 -6.24
CA GLY A 13 -1.83 17.00 -5.62
C GLY A 13 -1.50 15.61 -5.13
N PHE A 14 -0.29 15.49 -4.60
CA PHE A 14 0.32 14.25 -4.15
C PHE A 14 0.23 14.13 -2.62
N VAL A 15 -0.23 12.98 -2.14
CA VAL A 15 -0.47 12.73 -0.71
C VAL A 15 0.26 11.47 -0.28
N SER A 16 1.12 11.57 0.75
CA SER A 16 1.82 10.39 1.29
C SER A 16 1.14 9.81 2.51
N LEU A 17 0.98 8.49 2.55
CA LEU A 17 0.51 7.78 3.74
C LEU A 17 1.70 7.27 4.56
N VAL A 18 1.84 7.80 5.76
CA VAL A 18 2.95 7.50 6.66
C VAL A 18 2.42 6.85 7.93
N GLY A 19 3.21 5.98 8.53
CA GLY A 19 2.86 5.36 9.80
C GLY A 19 3.52 4.01 9.98
N ARG A 20 3.44 3.48 11.20
CA ARG A 20 3.99 2.18 11.54
C ARG A 20 3.36 1.05 10.69
N PRO A 21 4.01 -0.11 10.58
CA PRO A 21 3.35 -1.29 10.02
C PRO A 21 2.01 -1.58 10.74
N ASN A 22 1.04 -2.12 10.02
CA ASN A 22 -0.27 -2.58 10.54
C ASN A 22 -1.27 -1.53 11.05
N VAL A 23 -0.92 -0.23 11.01
CA VAL A 23 -1.85 0.87 11.38
C VAL A 23 -3.02 1.03 10.41
N GLY A 24 -2.99 0.36 9.25
CA GLY A 24 -4.10 0.32 8.30
C GLY A 24 -3.97 1.21 7.06
N LYS A 25 -2.76 1.66 6.69
CA LYS A 25 -2.50 2.49 5.48
C LYS A 25 -3.14 1.93 4.21
N SER A 26 -2.78 0.72 3.82
CA SER A 26 -3.31 0.10 2.60
C SER A 26 -4.81 -0.21 2.71
N THR A 27 -5.34 -0.44 3.91
CA THR A 27 -6.79 -0.58 4.13
C THR A 27 -7.52 0.73 3.86
N LEU A 28 -7.00 1.84 4.38
CA LEU A 28 -7.55 3.17 4.15
C LEU A 28 -7.50 3.54 2.68
N MET A 29 -6.35 3.32 2.03
CA MET A 29 -6.18 3.62 0.61
C MET A 29 -7.14 2.81 -0.26
N ASN A 30 -7.24 1.49 -0.07
CA ASN A 30 -8.23 0.67 -0.79
C ASN A 30 -9.68 1.12 -0.53
N ARG A 31 -9.98 1.67 0.65
CA ARG A 31 -11.31 2.18 1.00
C ARG A 31 -11.63 3.49 0.28
N ILE A 32 -10.70 4.44 0.28
CA ILE A 32 -10.83 5.72 -0.44
C ILE A 32 -11.01 5.46 -1.93
N ILE A 33 -10.20 4.55 -2.47
CA ILE A 33 -10.17 4.20 -3.89
C ILE A 33 -11.38 3.33 -4.29
N GLY A 34 -12.03 2.64 -3.35
CA GLY A 34 -13.17 1.76 -3.63
C GLY A 34 -12.79 0.42 -4.29
N GLN A 35 -11.50 0.18 -4.54
CA GLN A 35 -11.00 -1.09 -5.07
C GLN A 35 -9.68 -1.51 -4.43
N LYS A 36 -9.41 -2.81 -4.44
CA LYS A 36 -8.22 -3.39 -3.83
C LYS A 36 -7.00 -3.27 -4.77
N ILE A 37 -6.22 -2.22 -4.60
CA ILE A 37 -4.98 -1.97 -5.35
C ILE A 37 -3.75 -2.29 -4.51
N ALA A 38 -3.71 -1.84 -3.26
CA ALA A 38 -2.57 -2.07 -2.38
C ALA A 38 -2.77 -3.33 -1.54
N ILE A 39 -1.71 -4.13 -1.42
CA ILE A 39 -1.77 -5.36 -0.62
C ILE A 39 -1.78 -5.06 0.88
N THR A 40 -2.50 -5.89 1.62
CA THR A 40 -2.63 -5.79 3.07
C THR A 40 -2.14 -7.06 3.76
N SER A 41 -1.32 -6.90 4.78
CA SER A 41 -0.87 -8.00 5.63
C SER A 41 -0.54 -7.47 7.01
N ASN A 42 -0.71 -8.32 8.04
CA ASN A 42 -0.33 -8.03 9.42
C ASN A 42 1.19 -8.14 9.65
N LYS A 43 1.97 -8.38 8.59
CA LYS A 43 3.42 -8.49 8.66
C LYS A 43 4.10 -7.17 8.31
N PRO A 44 5.22 -6.84 8.98
CA PRO A 44 6.08 -5.75 8.56
C PRO A 44 6.55 -5.91 7.10
N GLN A 45 6.97 -4.80 6.46
CA GLN A 45 7.50 -4.81 5.09
C GLN A 45 6.52 -5.37 4.04
N THR A 46 5.23 -5.09 4.23
CA THR A 46 4.18 -5.47 3.28
C THR A 46 4.33 -4.68 1.97
N THR A 47 4.33 -3.35 1.99
CA THR A 47 4.63 -2.52 0.80
C THR A 47 6.15 -2.44 0.57
N ARG A 48 6.60 -2.66 -0.68
CA ARG A 48 8.02 -2.64 -1.09
C ARG A 48 8.34 -1.67 -2.23
N ASN A 49 7.36 -1.33 -3.06
CA ASN A 49 7.49 -0.36 -4.15
C ASN A 49 6.78 0.94 -3.77
N ARG A 50 7.15 2.04 -4.43
CA ARG A 50 6.26 3.20 -4.52
C ARG A 50 5.06 2.80 -5.38
N ILE A 51 3.86 2.98 -4.88
CA ILE A 51 2.62 2.74 -5.63
C ILE A 51 1.90 4.06 -5.72
N GLN A 52 1.58 4.51 -6.94
CA GLN A 52 0.68 5.62 -7.10
C GLN A 52 -0.74 5.08 -7.22
N THR A 53 -1.63 5.57 -6.37
CA THR A 53 -3.07 5.32 -6.52
C THR A 53 -3.81 6.62 -6.61
N VAL A 54 -4.74 6.70 -7.55
CA VAL A 54 -5.38 7.94 -7.94
C VAL A 54 -6.84 7.89 -7.51
N TYR A 55 -7.24 8.85 -6.69
CA TYR A 55 -8.63 9.15 -6.42
C TYR A 55 -9.05 10.34 -7.28
N HIS A 56 -10.19 10.23 -7.94
CA HIS A 56 -10.74 11.28 -8.78
C HIS A 56 -12.23 11.47 -8.47
N ASP A 57 -12.67 12.72 -8.35
CA ASP A 57 -14.07 13.11 -8.33
C ASP A 57 -14.26 14.50 -8.95
N ASP A 58 -15.49 15.03 -8.91
CA ASP A 58 -15.85 16.32 -9.52
C ASP A 58 -15.04 17.52 -8.98
N ARG A 59 -14.41 17.40 -7.80
CA ARG A 59 -13.59 18.45 -7.17
C ARG A 59 -12.14 18.41 -7.65
N GLY A 60 -11.65 17.24 -8.04
CA GLY A 60 -10.32 17.08 -8.59
C GLY A 60 -9.67 15.71 -8.36
N GLN A 61 -8.34 15.69 -8.23
CA GLN A 61 -7.54 14.46 -8.21
C GLN A 61 -6.53 14.40 -7.06
N ILE A 62 -6.58 13.32 -6.27
CA ILE A 62 -5.62 13.05 -5.21
C ILE A 62 -4.76 11.86 -5.64
N VAL A 63 -3.44 12.09 -5.76
CA VAL A 63 -2.48 11.04 -6.08
C VAL A 63 -1.80 10.57 -4.80
N PHE A 64 -2.23 9.41 -4.29
CA PHE A 64 -1.60 8.81 -3.13
C PHE A 64 -0.28 8.13 -3.52
N LEU A 65 0.77 8.44 -2.76
CA LEU A 65 2.06 7.77 -2.87
C LEU A 65 2.20 6.81 -1.68
N ASP A 66 1.90 5.52 -1.90
CA ASP A 66 2.15 4.48 -0.89
C ASP A 66 3.63 4.11 -0.93
N THR A 67 4.30 4.29 0.20
CA THR A 67 5.72 4.04 0.33
C THR A 67 6.00 2.87 1.25
N PRO A 68 7.13 2.18 1.03
CA PRO A 68 7.64 1.23 2.01
C PRO A 68 7.82 1.90 3.38
N GLY A 69 7.43 1.20 4.45
CA GLY A 69 7.61 1.74 5.81
C GLY A 69 9.09 1.98 6.14
N ILE A 70 9.40 3.14 6.72
CA ILE A 70 10.76 3.51 7.15
C ILE A 70 11.24 2.55 8.25
N HIS A 71 12.40 1.93 8.02
CA HIS A 71 13.05 1.05 8.99
C HIS A 71 14.57 1.02 8.75
N LYS A 72 15.34 0.57 9.74
CA LYS A 72 16.78 0.39 9.57
C LYS A 72 17.06 -0.71 8.54
N ALA A 73 17.68 -0.34 7.42
CA ALA A 73 18.07 -1.27 6.37
C ALA A 73 19.09 -2.31 6.87
N LYS A 74 18.97 -3.54 6.36
CA LYS A 74 19.87 -4.67 6.67
C LYS A 74 20.44 -5.35 5.42
N ASN A 75 19.94 -4.99 4.24
CA ASN A 75 20.28 -5.52 2.93
C ASN A 75 19.90 -4.48 1.85
N LYS A 76 20.28 -4.73 0.60
CA LYS A 76 20.01 -3.76 -0.49
C LYS A 76 18.53 -3.52 -0.76
N LEU A 77 17.66 -4.53 -0.56
CA LEU A 77 16.21 -4.32 -0.61
C LEU A 77 15.74 -3.31 0.44
N GLY A 78 16.26 -3.40 1.66
CA GLY A 78 15.96 -2.45 2.73
C GLY A 78 16.48 -1.05 2.42
N GLU A 79 17.68 -0.93 1.85
CA GLU A 79 18.25 0.37 1.41
C GLU A 79 17.39 1.01 0.32
N TYR A 80 16.94 0.21 -0.66
CA TYR A 80 15.99 0.64 -1.68
C TYR A 80 14.69 1.17 -1.04
N MET A 81 14.10 0.40 -0.12
CA MET A 81 12.86 0.79 0.56
C MET A 81 13.01 2.11 1.34
N VAL A 82 14.15 2.33 2.02
CA VAL A 82 14.43 3.59 2.71
C VAL A 82 14.57 4.74 1.72
N THR A 83 15.33 4.56 0.64
CA THR A 83 15.53 5.58 -0.39
C THR A 83 14.21 6.01 -1.03
N VAL A 84 13.34 5.05 -1.34
CA VAL A 84 12.00 5.31 -1.91
C VAL A 84 11.14 6.11 -0.93
N ALA A 85 11.16 5.73 0.35
CA ALA A 85 10.41 6.46 1.38
C ALA A 85 10.91 7.90 1.52
N GLU A 86 12.23 8.11 1.60
CA GLU A 86 12.83 9.44 1.74
C GLU A 86 12.50 10.36 0.56
N ARG A 87 12.67 9.91 -0.69
CA ARG A 87 12.34 10.72 -1.88
C ARG A 87 10.88 11.16 -1.94
N THR A 88 9.98 10.30 -1.48
CA THR A 88 8.54 10.59 -1.56
C THR A 88 8.15 11.76 -0.65
N PHE A 89 8.86 12.00 0.44
CA PHE A 89 8.57 13.14 1.33
C PHE A 89 8.84 14.49 0.67
N ASP A 90 9.74 14.56 -0.31
CA ASP A 90 10.07 15.78 -1.03
C ASP A 90 9.10 16.07 -2.19
N GLU A 91 8.28 15.08 -2.58
CA GLU A 91 7.40 15.12 -3.76
C GLU A 91 5.92 15.34 -3.42
N VAL A 92 5.56 15.47 -2.14
CA VAL A 92 4.15 15.47 -1.70
C VAL A 92 3.69 16.83 -1.20
N ASP A 93 2.44 17.16 -1.51
CA ASP A 93 1.78 18.39 -1.06
C ASP A 93 1.23 18.24 0.36
N MET A 94 1.03 17.00 0.83
CA MET A 94 0.52 16.69 2.16
C MET A 94 0.98 15.31 2.65
N ILE A 95 1.12 15.19 3.98
CA ILE A 95 1.33 13.91 4.64
C ILE A 95 0.11 13.52 5.49
N LEU A 96 -0.41 12.31 5.27
CA LEU A 96 -1.32 11.65 6.19
C LEU A 96 -0.52 10.75 7.14
N TRP A 97 -0.38 11.14 8.40
CA TRP A 97 0.21 10.27 9.41
C TRP A 97 -0.86 9.39 10.06
N LEU A 98 -0.93 8.13 9.62
CA LEU A 98 -1.82 7.13 10.18
C LEU A 98 -1.26 6.49 11.45
N VAL A 99 -2.08 6.49 12.48
CA VAL A 99 -1.80 5.89 13.79
C VAL A 99 -2.99 5.07 14.28
N GLU A 100 -2.77 4.17 15.23
CA GLU A 100 -3.88 3.55 15.96
C GLU A 100 -4.30 4.45 17.12
N ALA A 101 -5.59 4.46 17.45
CA ALA A 101 -6.11 5.19 18.61
C ALA A 101 -5.54 4.58 19.92
N THR A 102 -4.51 5.22 20.47
CA THR A 102 -3.88 4.82 21.72
C THR A 102 -3.26 6.02 22.43
N THR A 103 -3.19 5.97 23.76
CA THR A 103 -2.48 6.95 24.59
C THR A 103 -0.98 6.63 24.71
N PHE A 104 -0.55 5.43 24.33
CA PHE A 104 0.86 5.04 24.41
C PHE A 104 1.64 5.47 23.17
N ILE A 105 2.48 6.49 23.31
CA ILE A 105 3.37 6.96 22.24
C ILE A 105 4.76 6.32 22.37
N GLY A 106 4.98 5.28 21.59
CA GLY A 106 6.24 4.53 21.55
C GLY A 106 7.39 5.26 20.85
N LYS A 107 8.56 4.62 20.86
CA LYS A 107 9.77 5.14 20.17
C LYS A 107 9.58 5.27 18.66
N GLY A 108 8.76 4.39 18.06
CA GLY A 108 8.52 4.40 16.62
C GLY A 108 7.72 5.62 16.18
N GLU A 109 6.66 5.94 16.92
CA GLU A 109 5.81 7.11 16.72
C GLU A 109 6.61 8.39 16.93
N ARG A 110 7.40 8.46 18.02
CA ARG A 110 8.29 9.60 18.28
C ARG A 110 9.30 9.81 17.16
N HIS A 111 9.90 8.74 16.63
CA HIS A 111 10.86 8.87 15.54
C HIS A 111 10.21 9.44 14.26
N ILE A 112 9.01 8.98 13.91
CA ILE A 112 8.25 9.53 12.78
C ILE A 112 7.91 11.00 13.04
N ALA A 113 7.42 11.35 14.24
CA ALA A 113 7.12 12.74 14.60
C ALA A 113 8.34 13.66 14.45
N GLU A 114 9.53 13.23 14.87
CA GLU A 114 10.77 14.02 14.69
C GLU A 114 11.18 14.21 13.23
N GLN A 115 10.77 13.31 12.33
CA GLN A 115 10.95 13.50 10.89
C GLN A 115 9.89 14.46 10.34
N LEU A 116 8.62 14.28 10.72
CA LEU A 116 7.51 15.09 10.23
C LEU A 116 7.58 16.54 10.70
N LYS A 117 8.13 16.82 11.89
CA LYS A 117 8.41 18.19 12.36
C LYS A 117 9.35 18.98 11.45
N LYS A 118 10.14 18.30 10.62
CA LYS A 118 11.05 18.92 9.65
C LYS A 118 10.39 19.16 8.30
N ALA A 119 9.21 18.57 8.08
CA ALA A 119 8.45 18.79 6.86
C ALA A 119 7.89 20.22 6.86
N HIS A 120 7.92 20.88 5.71
CA HIS A 120 7.37 22.22 5.50
C HIS A 120 5.99 22.21 4.84
N ILE A 121 5.33 21.04 4.87
CA ILE A 121 4.06 20.75 4.21
C ILE A 121 3.04 20.29 5.26
N PRO A 122 1.72 20.43 5.00
CA PRO A 122 0.68 20.02 5.91
C PRO A 122 0.79 18.55 6.36
N VAL A 123 0.66 18.34 7.67
CA VAL A 123 0.63 17.01 8.29
C VAL A 123 -0.71 16.79 8.96
N ILE A 124 -1.49 15.85 8.43
CA ILE A 124 -2.79 15.45 8.98
C ILE A 124 -2.61 14.18 9.80
N LEU A 125 -2.99 14.23 11.07
CA LEU A 125 -3.04 13.03 11.90
C LEU A 125 -4.32 12.25 11.57
N VAL A 126 -4.16 11.04 11.07
CA VAL A 126 -5.26 10.13 10.79
C VAL A 126 -5.30 9.05 11.87
N MET A 127 -6.20 9.22 12.83
CA MET A 127 -6.34 8.27 13.94
C MET A 127 -7.26 7.13 13.54
N ASN A 128 -6.67 6.03 13.09
CA ASN A 128 -7.39 4.89 12.53
C ASN A 128 -7.82 3.88 13.62
N LYS A 129 -8.72 2.96 13.22
CA LYS A 129 -9.29 1.87 14.04
C LYS A 129 -10.15 2.36 15.19
N ILE A 130 -10.84 3.49 15.02
CA ILE A 130 -11.75 4.03 16.06
C ILE A 130 -12.87 3.06 16.43
N ASP A 131 -13.19 2.10 15.56
CA ASP A 131 -14.12 0.99 15.82
C ASP A 131 -13.65 0.03 16.93
N THR A 132 -12.37 0.11 17.32
CA THR A 132 -11.77 -0.76 18.35
C THR A 132 -11.63 -0.09 19.71
N VAL A 133 -11.95 1.20 19.82
CA VAL A 133 -11.84 2.00 21.06
C VAL A 133 -13.18 2.61 21.44
N LYS A 134 -13.35 2.94 22.72
CA LYS A 134 -14.55 3.63 23.18
C LYS A 134 -14.46 5.13 22.83
N LYS A 135 -15.60 5.75 22.53
CA LYS A 135 -15.64 7.17 22.12
C LYS A 135 -15.09 8.11 23.18
N GLU A 136 -15.27 7.77 24.46
CA GLU A 136 -14.79 8.57 25.59
C GLU A 136 -13.26 8.56 25.71
N GLU A 137 -12.59 7.51 25.21
CA GLU A 137 -11.14 7.35 25.25
C GLU A 137 -10.44 8.07 24.09
N LEU A 138 -11.18 8.42 23.03
CA LEU A 138 -10.64 9.00 21.82
C LEU A 138 -10.01 10.39 22.05
N LEU A 139 -10.62 11.22 22.90
CA LEU A 139 -10.07 12.54 23.25
C LEU A 139 -8.71 12.42 23.93
N ALA A 140 -8.55 11.47 24.85
CA ALA A 140 -7.27 11.22 25.51
C ALA A 140 -6.20 10.73 24.53
N CYS A 141 -6.57 9.91 23.54
CA CYS A 141 -5.66 9.50 22.48
C CYS A 141 -5.22 10.69 21.63
N ILE A 142 -6.16 11.56 21.24
CA ILE A 142 -5.87 12.78 20.45
C ILE A 142 -4.90 13.68 21.22
N ASP A 143 -5.16 13.92 22.51
CA ASP A 143 -4.32 14.76 23.35
C ASP A 143 -2.89 14.20 23.49
N ALA A 144 -2.73 12.88 23.58
CA ALA A 144 -1.42 12.24 23.65
C ALA A 144 -0.57 12.51 22.39
N TYR A 145 -1.18 12.51 21.19
CA TYR A 145 -0.48 12.84 19.95
C TYR A 145 -0.24 14.35 19.78
N ARG A 146 -1.16 15.21 20.22
CA ARG A 146 -0.93 16.67 20.21
C ARG A 146 0.26 17.11 21.05
N GLN A 147 0.60 16.37 22.10
CA GLN A 147 1.76 16.67 22.95
C GLN A 147 3.10 16.40 22.28
N ILE A 148 3.16 15.60 21.21
CA ILE A 148 4.42 15.27 20.54
C ILE A 148 4.73 16.17 19.36
N MET A 149 3.72 16.68 18.65
CA MET A 149 3.86 17.70 17.59
C MET A 149 2.51 18.36 17.30
N GLU A 150 2.57 19.54 16.67
CA GLU A 150 1.39 20.19 16.12
C GLU A 150 0.99 19.53 14.78
N PHE A 151 -0.31 19.53 14.51
CA PHE A 151 -0.91 18.99 13.30
C PHE A 151 -1.83 20.03 12.70
N ASP A 152 -1.88 20.10 11.37
CA ASP A 152 -2.79 20.99 10.66
C ASP A 152 -4.24 20.53 10.84
N GLU A 153 -4.49 19.22 10.80
CA GLU A 153 -5.79 18.63 11.10
C GLU A 153 -5.63 17.27 11.81
N ILE A 154 -6.63 16.87 12.60
CA ILE A 154 -6.71 15.55 13.23
C ILE A 154 -8.05 14.93 12.85
N VAL A 155 -8.01 13.80 12.15
CA VAL A 155 -9.21 13.12 11.63
C VAL A 155 -9.27 11.69 12.17
N PRO A 156 -10.17 11.38 13.11
CA PRO A 156 -10.42 10.01 13.55
C PRO A 156 -11.21 9.25 12.48
N VAL A 157 -10.75 8.06 12.11
CA VAL A 157 -11.37 7.24 11.05
C VAL A 157 -11.42 5.76 11.44
N SER A 158 -12.33 5.02 10.82
CA SER A 158 -12.17 3.57 10.68
C SER A 158 -12.05 3.22 9.21
N ALA A 159 -10.83 2.88 8.78
CA ALA A 159 -10.59 2.39 7.43
C ALA A 159 -11.35 1.09 7.13
N TRP A 160 -11.67 0.30 8.16
CA TRP A 160 -12.38 -0.97 8.02
C TRP A 160 -13.88 -0.76 7.79
N THR A 161 -14.54 0.01 8.66
CA THR A 161 -15.99 0.26 8.54
C THR A 161 -16.32 1.33 7.51
N GLY A 162 -15.36 2.24 7.25
CA GLY A 162 -15.51 3.45 6.44
C GLY A 162 -15.93 4.69 7.22
N GLU A 163 -16.05 4.59 8.56
CA GLU A 163 -16.42 5.73 9.39
C GLU A 163 -15.43 6.88 9.18
N SER A 164 -15.98 8.06 8.84
CA SER A 164 -15.26 9.32 8.61
C SER A 164 -14.24 9.32 7.46
N VAL A 165 -14.24 8.30 6.59
CA VAL A 165 -13.29 8.27 5.44
C VAL A 165 -13.63 9.35 4.41
N ASP A 166 -14.92 9.58 4.11
CA ASP A 166 -15.33 10.64 3.18
C ASP A 166 -14.95 12.02 3.72
N HIS A 167 -15.10 12.22 5.04
CA HIS A 167 -14.67 13.45 5.70
C HIS A 167 -13.15 13.65 5.60
N LEU A 168 -12.34 12.59 5.69
CA LEU A 168 -10.90 12.68 5.45
C LEU A 168 -10.59 13.12 4.01
N VAL A 169 -11.35 12.66 3.03
CA VAL A 169 -11.23 13.11 1.63
C VAL A 169 -11.56 14.59 1.50
N ASP A 170 -12.65 15.04 2.12
CA ASP A 170 -13.01 16.46 2.17
C ASP A 170 -11.89 17.31 2.79
N VAL A 171 -11.30 16.82 3.88
CA VAL A 171 -10.17 17.47 4.53
C VAL A 171 -9.00 17.60 3.55
N MET A 172 -8.62 16.53 2.85
CA MET A 172 -7.52 16.59 1.88
C MET A 172 -7.75 17.66 0.80
N PHE A 173 -8.95 17.72 0.21
CA PHE A 173 -9.28 18.74 -0.78
C PHE A 173 -9.24 20.18 -0.24
N ARG A 174 -9.41 20.41 1.07
CA ARG A 174 -9.26 21.76 1.64
C ARG A 174 -7.82 22.29 1.54
N TYR A 175 -6.84 21.40 1.65
CA TYR A 175 -5.42 21.75 1.62
C TYR A 175 -4.78 21.63 0.24
N LEU A 176 -5.38 20.89 -0.70
CA LEU A 176 -4.89 20.83 -2.07
C LEU A 176 -5.10 22.16 -2.80
N GLU A 177 -4.10 22.55 -3.58
CA GLU A 177 -4.13 23.71 -4.45
C GLU A 177 -4.85 23.40 -5.77
N GLU A 178 -5.19 24.46 -6.51
CA GLU A 178 -5.72 24.33 -7.86
C GLU A 178 -4.63 23.80 -8.80
N GLY A 179 -4.96 22.86 -9.67
CA GLY A 179 -3.99 22.27 -10.57
C GLY A 179 -4.61 21.40 -11.67
N PRO A 180 -3.79 20.82 -12.56
CA PRO A 180 -4.27 19.94 -13.61
C PRO A 180 -4.58 18.53 -13.09
N ALA A 181 -5.38 17.77 -13.83
CA ALA A 181 -5.36 16.32 -13.68
C ALA A 181 -3.98 15.78 -14.10
N PHE A 182 -3.36 14.94 -13.26
CA PHE A 182 -2.10 14.24 -13.55
C PHE A 182 -2.34 12.95 -14.35
N TYR A 183 -3.52 12.36 -14.20
CA TYR A 183 -3.95 11.12 -14.83
C TYR A 183 -5.36 11.23 -15.40
N ASP A 184 -5.70 10.34 -16.33
CA ASP A 184 -7.06 10.20 -16.86
C ASP A 184 -8.05 9.83 -15.72
N ASP A 185 -9.31 10.26 -15.84
CA ASP A 185 -10.34 10.15 -14.79
C ASP A 185 -10.62 8.70 -14.35
N ASP A 186 -10.37 7.71 -15.21
CA ASP A 186 -10.55 6.28 -14.93
C ASP A 186 -9.26 5.58 -14.45
N THR A 187 -8.14 6.30 -14.43
CA THR A 187 -6.89 5.77 -13.91
C THR A 187 -6.96 5.73 -12.40
N VAL A 188 -6.71 4.54 -11.84
CA VAL A 188 -6.70 4.35 -10.40
C VAL A 188 -5.33 3.95 -9.87
N THR A 189 -4.44 3.46 -10.72
CA THR A 189 -3.04 3.19 -10.37
C THR A 189 -2.16 3.20 -11.60
N ASP A 190 -0.91 3.58 -11.42
CA ASP A 190 0.14 3.53 -12.44
C ASP A 190 0.70 2.11 -12.64
N GLN A 191 0.34 1.16 -11.77
CA GLN A 191 0.89 -0.18 -11.83
C GLN A 191 0.31 -1.02 -12.98
N PRO A 192 1.18 -1.68 -13.77
CA PRO A 192 0.77 -2.72 -14.68
C PRO A 192 0.02 -3.83 -13.95
N VAL A 193 -1.10 -4.30 -14.52
CA VAL A 193 -1.95 -5.37 -13.95
C VAL A 193 -1.14 -6.61 -13.50
N ARG A 194 -0.10 -6.98 -14.25
CA ARG A 194 0.80 -8.10 -13.90
C ARG A 194 1.51 -7.91 -12.55
N GLN A 195 1.85 -6.67 -12.18
CA GLN A 195 2.47 -6.36 -10.89
C GLN A 195 1.44 -6.49 -9.77
N ILE A 196 0.22 -5.97 -9.96
CA ILE A 196 -0.88 -6.14 -9.00
C ILE A 196 -1.15 -7.63 -8.76
N VAL A 197 -1.17 -8.46 -9.82
CA VAL A 197 -1.29 -9.92 -9.70
C VAL A 197 -0.15 -10.54 -8.89
N ALA A 198 1.10 -10.14 -9.15
CA ALA A 198 2.26 -10.61 -8.39
C ALA A 198 2.13 -10.26 -6.90
N GLU A 199 1.68 -9.04 -6.62
CA GLU A 199 1.45 -8.52 -5.28
C GLU A 199 0.32 -9.28 -4.56
N LEU A 200 -0.81 -9.56 -5.21
CA LEU A 200 -1.89 -10.37 -4.64
C LEU A 200 -1.42 -11.78 -4.25
N ILE A 201 -0.57 -12.41 -5.06
CA ILE A 201 0.05 -13.70 -4.74
C ILE A 201 0.99 -13.55 -3.53
N ARG A 202 1.84 -12.51 -3.55
CA ARG A 202 2.77 -12.21 -2.46
C ARG A 202 2.03 -11.95 -1.15
N GLU A 203 0.90 -11.26 -1.17
CA GLU A 203 0.05 -11.03 -0.01
C GLU A 203 -0.39 -12.34 0.65
N LYS A 204 -0.81 -13.33 -0.14
CA LYS A 204 -1.22 -14.64 0.40
C LYS A 204 -0.03 -15.41 0.97
N ALA A 205 1.10 -15.36 0.28
CA ALA A 205 2.33 -15.93 0.80
C ALA A 205 2.75 -15.25 2.11
N LEU A 206 2.64 -13.91 2.20
CA LEU A 206 2.90 -13.15 3.41
C LEU A 206 2.03 -13.62 4.57
N ARG A 207 0.72 -13.73 4.36
CA ARG A 207 -0.24 -14.12 5.41
C ARG A 207 -0.10 -15.58 5.85
N LEU A 208 0.17 -16.49 4.92
CA LEU A 208 0.10 -17.94 5.17
C LEU A 208 1.41 -18.56 5.64
N LEU A 209 2.56 -17.97 5.28
CA LEU A 209 3.87 -18.43 5.74
C LEU A 209 4.12 -17.92 7.17
N ALA A 210 5.16 -18.41 7.85
CA ALA A 210 5.51 -18.01 9.21
C ALA A 210 6.99 -17.60 9.28
N ASP A 211 7.39 -17.08 10.44
CA ASP A 211 8.77 -16.72 10.76
C ASP A 211 9.38 -15.73 9.73
N GLU A 212 10.66 -15.88 9.37
CA GLU A 212 11.37 -14.97 8.47
C GLU A 212 11.08 -15.20 6.98
N ILE A 213 10.49 -16.34 6.62
CA ILE A 213 10.25 -16.79 5.23
C ILE A 213 9.51 -15.73 4.39
N PRO A 214 8.40 -15.11 4.86
CA PRO A 214 7.66 -14.10 4.12
C PRO A 214 8.50 -12.90 3.69
N HIS A 215 9.55 -12.57 4.43
CA HIS A 215 10.40 -11.42 4.14
C HIS A 215 11.49 -11.75 3.11
N GLY A 216 11.72 -13.03 2.82
CA GLY A 216 12.68 -13.53 1.83
C GLY A 216 12.08 -13.92 0.49
N ILE A 217 10.80 -13.61 0.24
CA ILE A 217 10.12 -13.96 -1.02
C ILE A 217 9.95 -12.76 -1.97
N ALA A 218 9.96 -13.04 -3.26
CA ALA A 218 9.47 -12.16 -4.33
C ALA A 218 8.52 -12.97 -5.22
N VAL A 219 7.67 -12.29 -5.99
CA VAL A 219 6.78 -12.94 -6.97
C VAL A 219 6.97 -12.27 -8.31
N ALA A 220 7.13 -13.07 -9.37
CA ALA A 220 7.17 -12.60 -10.73
C ALA A 220 6.08 -13.29 -11.55
N VAL A 221 5.32 -12.53 -12.33
CA VAL A 221 4.39 -13.09 -13.33
C VAL A 221 5.18 -13.36 -14.60
N ASP A 222 5.39 -14.64 -14.90
CA ASP A 222 6.15 -15.10 -16.06
C ASP A 222 5.33 -14.93 -17.36
N GLN A 223 4.02 -15.21 -17.29
CA GLN A 223 3.10 -15.07 -18.41
C GLN A 223 1.69 -14.71 -17.91
N MET A 224 1.02 -13.78 -18.60
CA MET A 224 -0.40 -13.49 -18.40
C MET A 224 -1.04 -13.27 -19.77
N LYS A 225 -1.97 -14.15 -20.16
CA LYS A 225 -2.64 -14.07 -21.46
C LYS A 225 -4.12 -14.39 -21.33
N LEU A 226 -4.95 -13.67 -22.07
CA LEU A 226 -6.35 -14.05 -22.22
C LEU A 226 -6.41 -15.32 -23.07
N ARG A 227 -7.15 -16.33 -22.61
CA ARG A 227 -7.22 -17.63 -23.27
C ARG A 227 -7.89 -17.49 -24.63
N HIS A 228 -7.21 -17.93 -25.70
CA HIS A 228 -7.70 -17.82 -27.08
C HIS A 228 -9.12 -18.37 -27.27
N ASN A 229 -9.40 -19.54 -26.70
CA ASN A 229 -10.69 -20.22 -26.85
C ASN A 229 -11.75 -19.80 -25.83
N ASN A 230 -11.41 -18.93 -24.86
CA ASN A 230 -12.34 -18.44 -23.85
C ASN A 230 -11.91 -17.04 -23.37
N LYS A 231 -12.51 -16.00 -23.97
CA LYS A 231 -12.25 -14.59 -23.62
C LYS A 231 -12.73 -14.19 -22.22
N ASN A 232 -13.34 -15.09 -21.46
CA ASN A 232 -13.70 -14.89 -20.07
C ASN A 232 -12.69 -15.52 -19.08
N MET A 233 -11.51 -15.91 -19.57
CA MET A 233 -10.54 -16.62 -18.77
C MET A 233 -9.10 -16.17 -19.06
N TYR A 234 -8.34 -15.87 -18.01
CA TYR A 234 -6.90 -15.64 -18.08
C TYR A 234 -6.11 -16.91 -17.72
N ASP A 235 -5.04 -17.16 -18.47
CA ASP A 235 -3.97 -18.08 -18.10
C ASP A 235 -2.81 -17.27 -17.53
N ILE A 236 -2.49 -17.53 -16.25
CA ILE A 236 -1.47 -16.81 -15.50
C ILE A 236 -0.46 -17.81 -14.95
N ASP A 237 0.79 -17.62 -15.35
CA ASP A 237 1.93 -18.37 -14.87
C ASP A 237 2.79 -17.43 -14.00
N ALA A 238 3.04 -17.80 -12.74
CA ALA A 238 3.84 -16.98 -11.83
C ALA A 238 4.81 -17.81 -10.98
N THR A 239 5.98 -17.23 -10.73
CA THR A 239 7.04 -17.84 -9.92
C THR A 239 7.15 -17.11 -8.57
N ILE A 240 7.06 -17.86 -7.48
CA ILE A 240 7.48 -17.43 -6.14
C ILE A 240 8.98 -17.70 -6.01
N ILE A 241 9.77 -16.65 -5.80
CA ILE A 241 11.22 -16.72 -5.59
C ILE A 241 11.52 -16.73 -4.09
N CYS A 242 12.44 -17.58 -3.65
CA CYS A 242 12.96 -17.57 -2.27
C CYS A 242 14.49 -17.76 -2.24
N GLU A 243 15.13 -17.45 -1.10
CA GLU A 243 16.60 -17.46 -1.00
C GLU A 243 17.20 -18.85 -0.71
N ARG A 244 16.45 -19.74 -0.07
CA ARG A 244 16.95 -21.01 0.46
C ARG A 244 16.09 -22.19 0.03
N ASP A 245 16.72 -23.34 -0.18
CA ASP A 245 16.01 -24.60 -0.47
C ASP A 245 15.10 -25.05 0.67
N SER A 246 15.48 -24.80 1.92
CA SER A 246 14.61 -25.03 3.09
C SER A 246 13.31 -24.22 2.98
N HIS A 247 13.39 -22.95 2.58
CA HIS A 247 12.21 -22.10 2.38
C HIS A 247 11.35 -22.60 1.22
N LYS A 248 11.97 -23.06 0.12
CA LYS A 248 11.24 -23.68 -1.00
C LYS A 248 10.40 -24.87 -0.52
N GLY A 249 10.97 -25.74 0.31
CA GLY A 249 10.23 -26.85 0.92
C GLY A 249 9.01 -26.39 1.72
N ILE A 250 9.14 -25.32 2.51
CA ILE A 250 8.06 -24.77 3.35
C ILE A 250 6.98 -24.08 2.51
N ILE A 251 7.36 -23.32 1.49
CA ILE A 251 6.43 -22.64 0.58
C ILE A 251 5.60 -23.67 -0.19
N ILE A 252 6.22 -24.77 -0.63
CA ILE A 252 5.50 -25.90 -1.26
C ILE A 252 4.59 -26.57 -0.21
N GLY A 253 5.14 -26.85 0.97
CA GLY A 253 4.47 -27.55 2.04
C GLY A 253 4.30 -29.05 1.76
N LYS A 254 3.88 -29.80 2.77
CA LYS A 254 3.64 -31.26 2.66
C LYS A 254 2.69 -31.54 1.49
N GLN A 255 3.12 -32.35 0.52
CA GLN A 255 2.35 -32.68 -0.70
C GLN A 255 1.84 -31.45 -1.48
N GLY A 256 2.53 -30.31 -1.42
CA GLY A 256 2.11 -29.10 -2.14
C GLY A 256 0.94 -28.35 -1.50
N GLN A 257 0.51 -28.73 -0.28
CA GLN A 257 -0.68 -28.15 0.36
C GLN A 257 -0.57 -26.65 0.61
N MET A 258 0.62 -26.14 0.98
CA MET A 258 0.82 -24.72 1.24
C MET A 258 0.75 -23.91 -0.06
N LEU A 259 1.45 -24.35 -1.11
CA LEU A 259 1.41 -23.69 -2.42
C LEU A 259 0.00 -23.69 -3.01
N LYS A 260 -0.73 -24.80 -2.86
CA LYS A 260 -2.14 -24.90 -3.25
C LYS A 260 -3.01 -23.90 -2.50
N LYS A 261 -2.79 -23.73 -1.18
CA LYS A 261 -3.53 -22.77 -0.35
C LYS A 261 -3.25 -21.33 -0.78
N ILE A 262 -1.98 -20.97 -0.99
CA ILE A 262 -1.56 -19.65 -1.51
C ILE A 262 -2.24 -19.38 -2.85
N GLY A 263 -2.10 -20.29 -3.83
CA GLY A 263 -2.68 -20.12 -5.16
C GLY A 263 -4.20 -20.06 -5.14
N THR A 264 -4.87 -20.86 -4.30
CA THR A 264 -6.34 -20.84 -4.19
C THR A 264 -6.85 -19.50 -3.66
N GLN A 265 -6.20 -18.94 -2.64
CA GLN A 265 -6.60 -17.65 -2.07
C GLN A 265 -6.27 -16.49 -3.02
N ALA A 266 -5.11 -16.53 -3.68
CA ALA A 266 -4.69 -15.48 -4.61
C ALA A 266 -5.61 -15.46 -5.84
N ARG A 267 -5.91 -16.63 -6.41
CA ARG A 267 -6.78 -16.78 -7.58
C ARG A 267 -8.15 -16.12 -7.36
N ARG A 268 -8.76 -16.27 -6.18
CA ARG A 268 -10.08 -15.67 -5.89
C ARG A 268 -10.05 -14.15 -6.01
N GLU A 269 -9.06 -13.50 -5.42
CA GLU A 269 -8.95 -12.03 -5.49
C GLU A 269 -8.51 -11.54 -6.87
N ILE A 270 -7.67 -12.30 -7.58
CA ILE A 270 -7.31 -11.96 -8.96
C ILE A 270 -8.55 -12.07 -9.87
N GLU A 271 -9.43 -13.07 -9.68
CA GLU A 271 -10.68 -13.20 -10.43
C GLU A 271 -11.63 -12.02 -10.19
N GLU A 272 -11.73 -11.57 -8.94
CA GLU A 272 -12.51 -10.40 -8.54
C GLU A 272 -11.96 -9.11 -9.16
N MET A 273 -10.65 -8.88 -9.07
CA MET A 273 -10.01 -7.70 -9.66
C MET A 273 -10.15 -7.69 -11.20
N LEU A 274 -9.95 -8.82 -11.87
CA LEU A 274 -10.02 -8.91 -13.33
C LEU A 274 -11.44 -9.04 -13.88
N GLN A 275 -12.44 -9.27 -13.02
CA GLN A 275 -13.81 -9.61 -13.40
C GLN A 275 -13.88 -10.75 -14.43
N LYS A 276 -12.96 -11.73 -14.33
CA LYS A 276 -12.81 -12.88 -15.23
C LYS A 276 -12.32 -14.11 -14.47
N LYS A 277 -12.53 -15.30 -15.04
CA LYS A 277 -11.96 -16.54 -14.48
C LYS A 277 -10.44 -16.59 -14.68
N VAL A 278 -9.74 -17.28 -13.77
CA VAL A 278 -8.28 -17.35 -13.80
C VAL A 278 -7.83 -18.79 -13.62
N ASN A 279 -6.97 -19.27 -14.52
CA ASN A 279 -6.16 -20.45 -14.32
C ASN A 279 -4.76 -20.01 -13.90
N LEU A 280 -4.52 -20.06 -12.59
CA LEU A 280 -3.26 -19.65 -11.97
C LEU A 280 -2.36 -20.88 -11.75
N LYS A 281 -1.18 -20.87 -12.36
CA LYS A 281 -0.11 -21.83 -12.09
C LYS A 281 1.01 -21.14 -11.32
N LEU A 282 1.47 -21.80 -10.26
CA LEU A 282 2.53 -21.30 -9.39
C LEU A 282 3.73 -22.25 -9.39
N TRP A 283 4.93 -21.69 -9.50
CA TRP A 283 6.19 -22.39 -9.29
C TRP A 283 6.95 -21.77 -8.11
N VAL A 284 7.87 -22.55 -7.52
CA VAL A 284 8.78 -22.05 -6.50
C VAL A 284 10.22 -22.25 -6.96
N LYS A 285 10.97 -21.16 -7.11
CA LYS A 285 12.38 -21.17 -7.53
C LYS A 285 13.27 -20.59 -6.45
N VAL A 286 14.44 -21.19 -6.25
CA VAL A 286 15.47 -20.66 -5.36
C VAL A 286 16.38 -19.71 -6.14
N LYS A 287 16.54 -18.49 -5.63
CA LYS A 287 17.55 -17.53 -6.07
C LYS A 287 18.27 -17.03 -4.83
N LYS A 288 19.47 -17.57 -4.60
CA LYS A 288 20.30 -17.21 -3.45
C LYS A 288 20.59 -15.71 -3.45
N ASP A 289 20.51 -15.10 -2.27
CA ASP A 289 20.89 -13.71 -1.99
C ASP A 289 20.27 -12.67 -2.94
N TRP A 290 19.05 -12.93 -3.42
CA TRP A 290 18.41 -12.04 -4.38
C TRP A 290 18.15 -10.64 -3.81
N ARG A 291 17.97 -10.52 -2.49
CA ARG A 291 17.78 -9.23 -1.80
C ARG A 291 19.04 -8.37 -1.75
N ASP A 292 20.20 -8.93 -2.07
CA ASP A 292 21.50 -8.25 -2.13
C ASP A 292 22.06 -8.14 -3.56
N SER A 293 21.27 -8.53 -4.56
CA SER A 293 21.61 -8.45 -5.99
C SER A 293 20.81 -7.35 -6.68
N ASP A 294 21.46 -6.23 -7.04
CA ASP A 294 20.79 -5.12 -7.75
C ASP A 294 20.14 -5.56 -9.07
N PHE A 295 20.76 -6.51 -9.78
CA PHE A 295 20.19 -7.09 -11.00
C PHE A 295 18.88 -7.85 -10.74
N LEU A 296 18.84 -8.69 -9.70
CA LEU A 296 17.63 -9.45 -9.37
C LEU A 296 16.56 -8.55 -8.76
N LEU A 297 16.94 -7.56 -7.95
CA LEU A 297 16.04 -6.53 -7.44
C LEU A 297 15.30 -5.83 -8.59
N LYS A 298 16.05 -5.30 -9.57
CA LYS A 298 15.47 -4.68 -10.75
C LYS A 298 14.54 -5.62 -11.52
N ASN A 299 14.96 -6.87 -11.75
CA ASN A 299 14.13 -7.85 -12.47
C ASN A 299 12.83 -8.22 -11.74
N PHE A 300 12.78 -8.06 -10.42
CA PHE A 300 11.57 -8.27 -9.62
C PHE A 300 10.75 -7.00 -9.41
N GLY A 301 11.08 -5.91 -10.13
CA GLY A 301 10.36 -4.65 -10.07
C GLY A 301 10.79 -3.73 -8.92
N TYR A 302 12.01 -3.90 -8.40
CA TYR A 302 12.63 -3.04 -7.39
C TYR A 302 13.77 -2.23 -8.05
N ASP A 303 13.44 -1.25 -8.88
CA ASP A 303 14.43 -0.39 -9.57
C ASP A 303 14.65 0.92 -8.79
N LYS A 304 15.91 1.22 -8.44
CA LYS A 304 16.31 2.45 -7.71
C LYS A 304 16.15 3.74 -8.54
N LYS A 305 16.01 3.60 -9.86
CA LYS A 305 15.86 4.72 -10.80
C LYS A 305 14.42 5.18 -11.01
N GLU A 306 13.45 4.36 -10.59
CA GLU A 306 12.04 4.72 -10.48
C GLU A 306 11.76 5.28 -9.08
#